data_AF-A0A6I5NLU3-F1
#
_entry.id   AF-A0A6I5NLU3-F1
#
_cell.length_a   1.000
_cell.length_b   1.000
_cell.length_c   1.000
_cell.angle_alpha   90.00
_cell.angle_beta   90.00
_cell.angle_gamma   90.00
#
_symmetry.space_group_name_H-M   'P 1'
#
loop_
_entity.id
_entity.type
_entity.pdbx_description
1 polymer ?
#
loop_
_entity_poly.entity_id
_entity_poly.type
_entity_poly.pdbx_seq_one_letter_code
_entity_poly.pdbx_strand_id
1 'polypeptide(L)'
;MVSFSVEVENQYIGVSDILNRLSIGYRLGKLMSFPYIHQPFICRRSIPDSFLKTIEKKVLSSNEDDVFFVAQTFGLDSPDVNSSQLRTQETVNTVDIAMLLQRDDVTSINALKQEIECCQETSAAEHLNFLITDEIYEPKVRVKTQHLLGEGSLAADAADWSDREFKSFTWHRYWKKQRKTPTVDLFSKDKINVLVHIRCGDRAWLELKKKSILVHADQFLLLDRREANSSDWRTYIPERLIKTGCFTGKPVEVKTVKLILDRMVEEYGEDAFSFTVISDGYQRTIKEVIRGILTGRLRLSWAEKIQAAKAIINLQRSLMKLRRLPNTSLIIGENSKENFVQSVHAMACADVIIKTTGGFSNIHRLLKKPDSRKVCFDATQIDEQELNNFLENLGCLKTVNHKAYS
;
A
#
# COMPACT_ATOMS: atom_id res chain seq x y z
N MET A 1 25.32 -22.98 -8.01
CA MET A 1 24.04 -22.48 -8.58
C MET A 1 23.79 -21.13 -7.94
N VAL A 2 23.68 -20.07 -8.74
CA VAL A 2 23.53 -18.71 -8.22
C VAL A 2 22.12 -18.52 -7.67
N SER A 3 21.98 -18.17 -6.40
CA SER A 3 20.72 -17.83 -5.74
C SER A 3 20.53 -16.31 -5.63
N PHE A 4 19.31 -15.85 -5.34
CA PHE A 4 19.06 -14.42 -5.15
C PHE A 4 18.15 -14.08 -3.95
N SER A 5 18.40 -12.94 -3.33
CA SER A 5 17.47 -12.25 -2.42
C SER A 5 16.99 -10.94 -3.05
N VAL A 6 15.99 -10.31 -2.44
CA VAL A 6 15.53 -8.98 -2.82
C VAL A 6 15.69 -8.04 -1.63
N GLU A 7 16.42 -6.96 -1.83
CA GLU A 7 16.52 -5.84 -0.92
C GLU A 7 15.74 -4.67 -1.50
N VAL A 8 14.91 -4.05 -0.66
CA VAL A 8 14.18 -2.83 -1.04
C VAL A 8 14.84 -1.66 -0.34
N GLU A 9 15.44 -0.77 -1.12
CA GLU A 9 15.97 0.48 -0.63
C GLU A 9 14.87 1.54 -0.55
N ASN A 10 14.98 2.40 0.46
CA ASN A 10 14.10 3.53 0.84
C ASN A 10 13.38 3.29 2.18
N GLN A 11 13.82 4.04 3.21
CA GLN A 11 13.29 3.92 4.57
C GLN A 11 11.92 4.61 4.77
N TYR A 12 11.44 5.36 3.77
CA TYR A 12 10.26 6.23 3.88
C TYR A 12 9.07 5.76 3.02
N ILE A 13 9.11 4.55 2.46
CA ILE A 13 8.00 3.97 1.71
C ILE A 13 7.07 3.14 2.58
N GLY A 14 5.78 3.08 2.19
CA GLY A 14 4.78 2.32 2.93
C GLY A 14 4.90 0.82 2.67
N VAL A 15 4.32 0.01 3.56
CA VAL A 15 4.37 -1.46 3.44
C VAL A 15 3.88 -2.00 2.09
N SER A 16 2.83 -1.39 1.52
CA SER A 16 2.34 -1.77 0.19
C SER A 16 3.40 -1.62 -0.89
N ASP A 17 4.17 -0.54 -0.86
CA ASP A 17 5.18 -0.25 -1.87
C ASP A 17 6.37 -1.20 -1.73
N ILE A 18 6.77 -1.53 -0.49
CA ILE A 18 7.77 -2.55 -0.21
C ILE A 18 7.33 -3.89 -0.77
N LEU A 19 6.11 -4.33 -0.45
CA LEU A 19 5.59 -5.61 -0.95
C LEU A 19 5.49 -5.65 -2.48
N ASN A 20 5.15 -4.52 -3.12
CA ASN A 20 5.14 -4.44 -4.57
C ASN A 20 6.55 -4.55 -5.18
N ARG A 21 7.55 -3.91 -4.58
CA ARG A 21 8.95 -4.02 -5.01
C ARG A 21 9.53 -5.41 -4.78
N LEU A 22 9.22 -6.03 -3.65
CA LEU A 22 9.53 -7.43 -3.38
C LEU A 22 8.92 -8.35 -4.44
N SER A 23 7.65 -8.10 -4.82
CA SER A 23 6.97 -8.84 -5.89
C SER A 23 7.69 -8.69 -7.23
N ILE A 24 8.08 -7.47 -7.62
CA ILE A 24 8.81 -7.20 -8.87
C ILE A 24 10.16 -7.92 -8.88
N GLY A 25 10.98 -7.72 -7.85
CA GLY A 25 12.30 -8.35 -7.75
C GLY A 25 12.22 -9.87 -7.75
N TYR A 26 11.25 -10.43 -7.00
CA TYR A 26 10.99 -11.87 -6.98
C TYR A 26 10.64 -12.40 -8.38
N ARG A 27 9.68 -11.77 -9.07
CA ARG A 27 9.22 -12.22 -10.39
C ARG A 27 10.36 -12.15 -11.42
N LEU A 28 11.15 -11.08 -11.43
CA LEU A 28 12.30 -10.96 -12.32
C LEU A 28 13.33 -12.07 -12.07
N GLY A 29 13.73 -12.29 -10.81
CA GLY A 29 14.70 -13.36 -10.48
C GLY A 29 14.21 -14.75 -10.82
N LYS A 30 12.92 -15.02 -10.62
CA LYS A 30 12.28 -16.29 -10.99
C LYS A 30 12.21 -16.52 -12.49
N LEU A 31 11.90 -15.49 -13.28
CA LEU A 31 11.92 -15.58 -14.74
C LEU A 31 13.34 -15.84 -15.28
N MET A 32 14.38 -15.36 -14.59
CA MET A 32 15.78 -15.68 -14.89
C MET A 32 16.23 -17.07 -14.37
N SER A 33 15.33 -17.81 -13.72
CA SER A 33 15.56 -19.12 -13.12
C SER A 33 16.57 -19.13 -11.97
N PHE A 34 16.74 -18.01 -11.26
CA PHE A 34 17.52 -17.98 -10.02
C PHE A 34 16.67 -18.53 -8.86
N PRO A 35 17.21 -19.40 -7.98
CA PRO A 35 16.55 -19.80 -6.74
C PRO A 35 16.42 -18.60 -5.78
N TYR A 36 15.19 -18.33 -5.33
CA TYR A 36 14.91 -17.25 -4.37
C TYR A 36 15.22 -17.67 -2.94
N ILE A 37 15.86 -16.80 -2.18
CA ILE A 37 16.04 -16.92 -0.74
C ILE A 37 15.45 -15.69 -0.06
N HIS A 38 14.42 -15.91 0.78
CA HIS A 38 13.76 -14.81 1.44
C HIS A 38 14.63 -14.17 2.52
N GLN A 39 14.74 -12.85 2.46
CA GLN A 39 15.31 -12.01 3.51
C GLN A 39 14.22 -11.14 4.15
N PRO A 40 14.22 -10.98 5.48
CA PRO A 40 13.28 -10.08 6.16
C PRO A 40 13.46 -8.63 5.70
N PHE A 41 12.36 -7.90 5.59
CA PHE A 41 12.38 -6.48 5.24
C PHE A 41 12.06 -5.59 6.44
N ILE A 42 12.49 -4.34 6.37
CA ILE A 42 12.23 -3.32 7.39
C ILE A 42 11.29 -2.27 6.78
N CYS A 43 10.21 -1.93 7.48
CA CYS A 43 9.29 -0.87 7.06
C CYS A 43 9.15 0.17 8.18
N ARG A 44 10.12 1.09 8.26
CA ARG A 44 10.15 2.11 9.33
C ARG A 44 8.91 3.01 9.32
N ARG A 45 8.40 3.35 8.13
CA ARG A 45 7.22 4.22 7.97
C ARG A 45 5.95 3.65 8.57
N SER A 46 5.80 2.32 8.60
CA SER A 46 4.61 1.65 9.16
C SER A 46 4.82 1.19 10.60
N ILE A 47 5.93 1.56 11.25
CA ILE A 47 6.10 1.35 12.69
C ILE A 47 5.19 2.35 13.42
N PRO A 48 4.26 1.89 14.27
CA PRO A 48 3.36 2.77 14.99
C PRO A 48 4.11 3.77 15.87
N ASP A 49 3.83 5.04 15.64
CA ASP A 49 4.56 6.16 16.22
C ASP A 49 3.87 6.60 17.52
N SER A 50 4.13 5.92 18.64
CA SER A 50 3.75 6.49 19.94
C SER A 50 4.82 7.52 20.32
N PHE A 51 4.44 8.80 20.32
CA PHE A 51 5.31 9.94 20.63
C PHE A 51 6.10 9.74 21.94
N LEU A 52 5.53 9.00 22.91
CA LEU A 52 6.18 8.61 24.16
C LEU A 52 7.24 7.50 23.98
N LYS A 53 7.01 6.49 23.12
CA LYS A 53 8.04 5.47 22.82
C LYS A 53 9.19 6.04 22.00
N THR A 54 8.99 7.09 21.22
CA THR A 54 10.09 7.78 20.52
C THR A 54 11.04 8.47 21.50
N ILE A 55 10.52 8.95 22.64
CA ILE A 55 11.32 9.51 23.74
C ILE A 55 12.00 8.37 24.52
N GLU A 56 11.29 7.29 24.85
CA GLU A 56 11.89 6.11 25.49
C GLU A 56 12.97 5.43 24.63
N LYS A 57 12.76 5.28 23.31
CA LYS A 57 13.73 4.69 22.37
C LYS A 57 15.01 5.50 22.21
N LYS A 58 14.98 6.80 22.48
CA LYS A 58 16.20 7.63 22.51
C LYS A 58 17.00 7.46 23.80
N VAL A 59 16.39 6.93 24.85
CA VAL A 59 16.98 6.79 26.20
C VAL A 59 17.36 5.33 26.50
N LEU A 60 16.60 4.36 25.98
CA LEU A 60 16.79 2.94 26.21
C LEU A 60 17.02 2.27 24.85
N SER A 61 18.22 1.70 24.68
CA SER A 61 18.66 0.95 23.49
C SER A 61 17.52 0.14 22.86
N SER A 62 17.26 0.39 21.57
CA SER A 62 16.12 -0.17 20.84
C SER A 62 16.11 -1.70 20.85
N ASN A 63 15.03 -2.31 21.34
CA ASN A 63 14.75 -3.72 21.08
C ASN A 63 14.62 -3.95 19.55
N GLU A 64 15.45 -4.82 19.00
CA GLU A 64 15.46 -5.22 17.58
C GLU A 64 14.08 -5.75 17.12
N ASP A 65 13.29 -6.32 18.04
CA ASP A 65 11.96 -6.88 17.76
C ASP A 65 10.96 -5.88 17.15
N ASP A 66 11.12 -4.59 17.42
CA ASP A 66 10.25 -3.56 16.85
C ASP A 66 10.54 -3.27 15.37
N VAL A 67 11.77 -3.52 14.92
CA VAL A 67 12.23 -3.15 13.57
C VAL A 67 11.60 -4.05 12.51
N PHE A 68 11.37 -5.32 12.84
CA PHE A 68 10.75 -6.32 11.97
C PHE A 68 9.26 -6.53 12.21
N PHE A 69 8.61 -5.77 13.11
CA PHE A 69 7.18 -5.91 13.43
C PHE A 69 6.28 -6.00 12.18
N VAL A 70 6.56 -5.16 11.17
CA VAL A 70 5.79 -5.16 9.93
C VAL A 70 5.98 -6.51 9.22
N ALA A 71 7.22 -6.95 8.97
CA ALA A 71 7.50 -8.26 8.38
C ALA A 71 6.90 -9.43 9.19
N GLN A 72 6.95 -9.37 10.52
CA GLN A 72 6.35 -10.35 11.44
C GLN A 72 4.84 -10.47 11.24
N THR A 73 4.15 -9.36 10.94
CA THR A 73 2.72 -9.34 10.64
C THR A 73 2.39 -10.18 9.40
N PHE A 74 3.32 -10.23 8.43
CA PHE A 74 3.18 -11.04 7.21
C PHE A 74 3.79 -12.45 7.33
N GLY A 75 4.44 -12.79 8.45
CA GLY A 75 5.24 -14.03 8.56
C GLY A 75 6.49 -14.01 7.68
N LEU A 76 6.98 -12.83 7.33
CA LEU A 76 8.15 -12.54 6.49
C LEU A 76 9.35 -12.07 7.32
N ASP A 77 9.34 -12.35 8.62
CA ASP A 77 10.38 -11.97 9.60
C ASP A 77 11.48 -13.02 9.75
N SER A 78 11.19 -14.26 9.41
CA SER A 78 12.18 -15.34 9.44
C SER A 78 12.72 -15.58 8.02
N PRO A 79 14.04 -15.60 7.83
CA PRO A 79 14.59 -16.06 6.57
C PRO A 79 14.25 -17.55 6.36
N ASP A 80 14.29 -18.04 5.12
CA ASP A 80 14.07 -19.47 4.86
C ASP A 80 15.14 -20.32 5.59
N VAL A 81 14.78 -21.52 6.04
CA VAL A 81 15.57 -22.37 6.98
C VAL A 81 17.01 -22.68 6.50
N ASN A 82 17.32 -22.44 5.22
CA ASN A 82 18.66 -22.58 4.65
C ASN A 82 19.51 -21.29 4.69
N SER A 83 19.03 -20.19 5.28
CA SER A 83 19.72 -18.89 5.28
C SER A 83 20.88 -18.79 6.28
N SER A 84 20.99 -19.71 7.23
CA SER A 84 22.17 -19.78 8.11
C SER A 84 23.45 -20.06 7.31
N GLN A 85 23.33 -20.69 6.14
CA GLN A 85 24.43 -20.87 5.18
C GLN A 85 24.77 -19.55 4.45
N LEU A 86 23.81 -18.64 4.23
CA LEU A 86 24.08 -17.33 3.61
C LEU A 86 24.88 -16.39 4.53
N ARG A 87 24.68 -16.46 5.85
CA ARG A 87 25.44 -15.64 6.80
C ARG A 87 26.93 -16.00 6.87
N THR A 88 27.31 -17.14 6.31
CA THR A 88 28.72 -17.59 6.21
C THR A 88 29.31 -17.43 4.80
N GLN A 89 28.51 -17.02 3.80
CA GLN A 89 29.01 -16.72 2.46
C GLN A 89 29.53 -15.28 2.42
N GLU A 90 30.86 -15.13 2.40
CA GLU A 90 31.58 -13.85 2.42
C GLU A 90 31.43 -13.01 1.13
N THR A 91 30.68 -13.47 0.13
CA THR A 91 30.54 -12.79 -1.17
C THR A 91 29.08 -12.67 -1.60
N VAL A 92 28.35 -11.70 -1.04
CA VAL A 92 27.08 -11.24 -1.60
C VAL A 92 27.37 -10.15 -2.61
N ASN A 93 26.98 -10.34 -3.87
CA ASN A 93 27.06 -9.28 -4.88
C ASN A 93 25.70 -8.59 -4.99
N THR A 94 25.67 -7.28 -4.72
CA THR A 94 24.45 -6.47 -4.82
C THR A 94 24.33 -5.88 -6.23
N VAL A 95 23.20 -6.12 -6.87
CA VAL A 95 22.90 -5.65 -8.22
C VAL A 95 21.70 -4.72 -8.18
N ASP A 96 21.90 -3.48 -8.63
CA ASP A 96 20.81 -2.52 -8.84
C ASP A 96 20.06 -2.86 -10.12
N ILE A 97 18.86 -3.41 -9.95
CA ILE A 97 18.02 -3.85 -11.06
C ILE A 97 17.51 -2.66 -11.88
N ALA A 98 17.22 -1.52 -11.23
CA ALA A 98 16.73 -0.36 -11.96
C ALA A 98 17.82 0.21 -12.87
N MET A 99 19.07 0.28 -12.39
CA MET A 99 20.21 0.69 -13.21
C MET A 99 20.42 -0.20 -14.44
N LEU A 100 20.32 -1.53 -14.29
CA LEU A 100 20.42 -2.44 -15.44
C LEU A 100 19.29 -2.23 -16.44
N LEU A 101 18.07 -2.03 -15.96
CA LEU A 101 16.90 -1.80 -16.83
C LEU A 101 16.95 -0.46 -17.57
N GLN A 102 17.74 0.52 -17.12
CA GLN A 102 17.95 1.77 -17.86
C GLN A 102 18.74 1.56 -19.16
N ARG A 103 19.57 0.51 -19.25
CA ARG A 103 20.42 0.20 -20.42
C ARG A 103 19.58 -0.25 -21.62
N ASP A 104 19.88 0.24 -22.81
CA ASP A 104 19.04 0.05 -24.00
C ASP A 104 19.09 -1.38 -24.57
N ASP A 105 20.18 -2.11 -24.31
CA ASP A 105 20.41 -3.52 -24.68
C ASP A 105 19.56 -4.51 -23.88
N VAL A 106 19.18 -4.18 -22.65
CA VAL A 106 18.27 -4.98 -21.84
C VAL A 106 16.85 -4.89 -22.40
N THR A 107 16.52 -5.83 -23.29
CA THR A 107 15.25 -5.92 -24.01
C THR A 107 14.46 -7.19 -23.70
N SER A 108 15.09 -8.18 -23.05
CA SER A 108 14.49 -9.46 -22.69
C SER A 108 14.97 -9.95 -21.32
N ILE A 109 14.28 -10.95 -20.74
CA ILE A 109 14.70 -11.61 -19.49
C ILE A 109 16.08 -12.25 -19.64
N ASN A 110 16.39 -12.83 -20.81
CA ASN A 110 17.69 -13.42 -21.08
C ASN A 110 18.79 -12.35 -21.16
N ALA A 111 18.51 -11.19 -21.76
CA ALA A 111 19.46 -10.07 -21.79
C ALA A 111 19.72 -9.54 -20.37
N LEU A 112 18.67 -9.36 -19.56
CA LEU A 112 18.84 -8.95 -18.15
C LEU A 112 19.68 -9.98 -17.37
N LYS A 113 19.44 -11.27 -17.59
CA LYS A 113 20.21 -12.35 -16.96
C LYS A 113 21.68 -12.30 -17.36
N GLN A 114 21.98 -12.13 -18.64
CA GLN A 114 23.36 -12.01 -19.14
C GLN A 114 24.08 -10.83 -18.51
N GLU A 115 23.44 -9.66 -18.43
CA GLU A 115 24.02 -8.49 -17.76
C GLU A 115 24.36 -8.76 -16.29
N ILE A 116 23.46 -9.44 -15.57
CA ILE A 116 23.68 -9.83 -14.17
C ILE A 116 24.84 -10.83 -14.07
N GLU A 117 24.88 -11.85 -14.92
CA GLU A 117 25.95 -12.86 -14.94
C GLU A 117 27.32 -12.24 -15.31
N CYS A 118 27.36 -11.27 -16.23
CA CYS A 118 28.58 -10.52 -16.54
C CYS A 118 29.05 -9.67 -15.34
N CYS A 119 28.14 -9.07 -14.57
CA CYS A 119 28.49 -8.43 -13.30
C CYS A 119 29.04 -9.45 -12.29
N GLN A 120 28.57 -10.70 -12.33
CA GLN A 120 29.06 -11.77 -11.47
C GLN A 120 30.42 -12.31 -11.86
N GLU A 121 30.82 -12.37 -13.12
CA GLU A 121 32.15 -12.91 -13.49
C GLU A 121 33.30 -12.15 -12.80
N THR A 122 33.06 -10.89 -12.40
CA THR A 122 34.01 -10.10 -11.60
C THR A 122 34.00 -10.42 -10.09
N SER A 123 33.01 -11.18 -9.60
CA SER A 123 32.79 -11.52 -8.19
C SER A 123 32.62 -13.03 -8.01
N ALA A 124 33.38 -13.69 -7.14
CA ALA A 124 33.15 -15.11 -6.81
C ALA A 124 31.89 -15.33 -5.94
N ALA A 125 30.80 -14.60 -6.20
CA ALA A 125 29.57 -14.57 -5.42
C ALA A 125 28.61 -15.68 -5.83
N GLU A 126 28.30 -16.58 -4.90
CA GLU A 126 27.28 -17.62 -5.08
C GLU A 126 25.85 -17.10 -4.84
N HIS A 127 25.73 -15.88 -4.32
CA HIS A 127 24.48 -15.22 -3.98
C HIS A 127 24.41 -13.78 -4.51
N LEU A 128 23.28 -13.46 -5.12
CA LEU A 128 22.94 -12.14 -5.62
C LEU A 128 21.95 -11.45 -4.69
N ASN A 129 22.15 -10.18 -4.42
CA ASN A 129 21.16 -9.35 -3.77
C ASN A 129 20.58 -8.35 -4.78
N PHE A 130 19.31 -8.53 -5.14
CA PHE A 130 18.62 -7.62 -6.04
C PHE A 130 18.16 -6.39 -5.29
N LEU A 131 18.85 -5.28 -5.51
CA LEU A 131 18.48 -3.98 -4.97
C LEU A 131 17.38 -3.37 -5.84
N ILE A 132 16.22 -3.13 -5.24
CA ILE A 132 15.07 -2.49 -5.89
C ILE A 132 14.85 -1.10 -5.28
N THR A 133 15.24 -0.07 -6.02
CA THR A 133 15.16 1.34 -5.62
C THR A 133 13.85 2.00 -6.10
N ASP A 134 13.70 3.31 -5.86
CA ASP A 134 12.57 4.10 -6.39
C ASP A 134 12.57 4.20 -7.92
N GLU A 135 13.73 4.05 -8.55
CA GLU A 135 13.92 4.19 -9.99
C GLU A 135 13.15 3.13 -10.80
N ILE A 136 12.75 2.02 -10.17
CA ILE A 136 11.88 1.00 -10.78
C ILE A 136 10.54 1.58 -11.29
N TYR A 137 10.12 2.73 -10.75
CA TYR A 137 8.89 3.43 -11.14
C TYR A 137 9.12 4.56 -12.16
N GLU A 138 10.36 4.85 -12.56
CA GLU A 138 10.61 5.79 -13.65
C GLU A 138 9.92 5.33 -14.94
N PRO A 139 9.34 6.23 -15.76
CA PRO A 139 8.52 5.83 -16.90
C PRO A 139 9.21 4.83 -17.84
N LYS A 140 10.48 5.05 -18.19
CA LYS A 140 11.26 4.16 -19.08
C LYS A 140 11.46 2.78 -18.44
N VAL A 141 11.92 2.75 -17.19
CA VAL A 141 12.20 1.51 -16.44
C VAL A 141 10.91 0.74 -16.18
N ARG A 142 9.83 1.44 -15.79
CA ARG A 142 8.52 0.85 -15.54
C ARG A 142 7.96 0.17 -16.78
N VAL A 143 7.94 0.85 -17.94
CA VAL A 143 7.45 0.27 -19.19
C VAL A 143 8.24 -0.99 -19.56
N LYS A 144 9.57 -0.93 -19.43
CA LYS A 144 10.42 -2.10 -19.67
C LYS A 144 10.16 -3.23 -18.68
N THR A 145 10.02 -2.91 -17.40
CA THR A 145 9.69 -3.89 -16.35
C THR A 145 8.37 -4.59 -16.67
N GLN A 146 7.33 -3.83 -17.04
CA GLN A 146 6.02 -4.38 -17.42
C GLN A 146 6.13 -5.29 -18.65
N HIS A 147 6.90 -4.87 -19.66
CA HIS A 147 7.17 -5.68 -20.85
C HIS A 147 7.86 -7.01 -20.50
N LEU A 148 8.94 -6.96 -19.71
CA LEU A 148 9.69 -8.14 -19.28
C LEU A 148 8.85 -9.09 -18.40
N LEU A 149 7.96 -8.52 -17.59
CA LEU A 149 7.01 -9.25 -16.77
C LEU A 149 5.78 -9.71 -17.56
N GLY A 150 5.74 -9.55 -18.89
CA GLY A 150 4.65 -10.00 -19.75
C GLY A 150 3.30 -9.29 -19.52
N GLU A 151 3.30 -8.14 -18.86
CA GLU A 151 2.09 -7.37 -18.60
C GLU A 151 1.62 -6.70 -19.91
N GLY A 152 0.62 -7.31 -20.58
CA GLY A 152 0.02 -6.80 -21.82
C GLY A 152 0.40 -7.55 -23.11
N SER A 153 0.97 -8.76 -23.02
CA SER A 153 1.37 -9.59 -24.19
C SER A 153 0.75 -11.00 -24.15
N LEU A 154 0.74 -11.69 -25.31
CA LEU A 154 0.37 -13.11 -25.47
C LEU A 154 1.27 -14.07 -24.67
N ALA A 155 2.40 -13.61 -24.13
CA ALA A 155 3.26 -14.34 -23.19
C ALA A 155 2.72 -14.34 -21.73
N ALA A 156 1.39 -14.25 -21.57
CA ALA A 156 0.70 -14.07 -20.29
C ALA A 156 0.91 -15.23 -19.31
N ASP A 157 1.17 -16.44 -19.80
CA ASP A 157 1.21 -17.65 -18.97
C ASP A 157 2.40 -17.67 -17.98
N ALA A 158 3.59 -17.25 -18.41
CA ALA A 158 4.78 -17.20 -17.54
C ALA A 158 4.71 -16.01 -16.55
N ALA A 159 4.16 -14.89 -17.01
CA ALA A 159 3.90 -13.70 -16.19
C ALA A 159 2.91 -13.99 -15.05
N ASP A 160 1.83 -14.69 -15.38
CA ASP A 160 0.79 -15.12 -14.44
C ASP A 160 1.34 -16.19 -13.48
N TRP A 161 2.16 -17.13 -13.96
CA TRP A 161 2.79 -18.15 -13.10
C TRP A 161 3.67 -17.54 -12.00
N SER A 162 4.59 -16.63 -12.35
CA SER A 162 5.50 -16.02 -11.36
C SER A 162 4.75 -15.13 -10.36
N ASP A 163 3.68 -14.44 -10.79
CA ASP A 163 2.82 -13.67 -9.89
C ASP A 163 1.99 -14.58 -8.96
N ARG A 164 1.47 -15.70 -9.48
CA ARG A 164 0.79 -16.73 -8.67
C ARG A 164 1.73 -17.39 -7.66
N GLU A 165 2.99 -17.63 -8.01
CA GLU A 165 3.98 -18.20 -7.08
C GLU A 165 4.27 -17.22 -5.94
N PHE A 166 4.50 -15.94 -6.24
CA PHE A 166 4.72 -14.92 -5.21
C PHE A 166 3.49 -14.71 -4.30
N LYS A 167 2.29 -14.65 -4.89
CA LYS A 167 1.03 -14.60 -4.13
C LYS A 167 0.88 -15.84 -3.25
N SER A 168 1.17 -17.02 -3.77
CA SER A 168 1.12 -18.27 -2.98
C SER A 168 2.13 -18.25 -1.84
N PHE A 169 3.36 -17.82 -2.09
CA PHE A 169 4.40 -17.65 -1.07
C PHE A 169 3.95 -16.73 0.06
N THR A 170 3.53 -15.50 -0.29
CA THR A 170 3.08 -14.49 0.69
C THR A 170 1.80 -14.92 1.42
N TRP A 171 0.82 -15.48 0.71
CA TRP A 171 -0.40 -16.03 1.28
C TRP A 171 -0.10 -17.11 2.33
N HIS A 172 0.71 -18.12 1.98
CA HIS A 172 1.03 -19.22 2.90
C HIS A 172 1.72 -18.72 4.18
N ARG A 173 2.70 -17.82 4.02
CA ARG A 173 3.43 -17.20 5.13
C ARG A 173 2.50 -16.43 6.06
N TYR A 174 1.65 -15.57 5.49
CA TYR A 174 0.68 -14.78 6.24
C TYR A 174 -0.29 -15.67 7.02
N TRP A 175 -0.96 -16.62 6.36
CA TRP A 175 -1.96 -17.47 7.03
C TRP A 175 -1.34 -18.47 8.01
N LYS A 176 -0.12 -18.95 7.77
CA LYS A 176 0.65 -19.74 8.76
C LYS A 176 0.92 -18.92 10.02
N LYS A 177 1.26 -17.63 9.87
CA LYS A 177 1.42 -16.71 11.01
C LYS A 177 0.10 -16.48 11.74
N GLN A 178 -0.99 -16.22 11.01
CA GLN A 178 -2.31 -15.98 11.60
C GLN A 178 -2.84 -17.19 12.39
N ARG A 179 -2.53 -18.43 11.98
CA ARG A 179 -2.86 -19.63 12.78
C ARG A 179 -2.15 -19.67 14.14
N LYS A 180 -0.94 -19.13 14.23
CA LYS A 180 -0.15 -19.07 15.48
C LYS A 180 -0.50 -17.86 16.34
N THR A 181 -0.82 -16.74 15.69
CA THR A 181 -1.15 -15.48 16.35
C THR A 181 -2.39 -14.89 15.67
N PRO A 182 -3.59 -15.37 16.05
CA PRO A 182 -4.82 -14.95 15.41
C PRO A 182 -5.11 -13.47 15.63
N THR A 183 -5.52 -12.79 14.55
CA THR A 183 -6.09 -11.45 14.63
C THR A 183 -7.60 -11.55 14.88
N VAL A 184 -8.17 -10.56 15.56
CA VAL A 184 -9.63 -10.47 15.71
C VAL A 184 -10.26 -10.26 14.34
N ASP A 185 -11.15 -11.17 13.95
CA ASP A 185 -11.98 -11.02 12.75
C ASP A 185 -12.90 -9.81 12.90
N LEU A 186 -12.83 -8.88 11.94
CA LEU A 186 -13.71 -7.70 11.88
C LEU A 186 -14.95 -7.93 11.02
N PHE A 187 -15.02 -9.08 10.37
CA PHE A 187 -16.05 -9.47 9.43
C PHE A 187 -16.92 -10.60 9.97
N SER A 188 -18.18 -10.60 9.57
CA SER A 188 -19.13 -11.69 9.84
C SER A 188 -18.92 -12.83 8.81
N LYS A 189 -18.85 -14.08 9.27
CA LYS A 189 -18.53 -15.24 8.42
C LYS A 189 -19.62 -15.61 7.42
N ASP A 190 -20.83 -15.13 7.65
CA ASP A 190 -22.06 -15.41 6.90
C ASP A 190 -22.44 -14.29 5.92
N LYS A 191 -21.62 -13.25 5.81
CA LYS A 191 -21.90 -12.05 5.00
C LYS A 191 -20.79 -11.82 3.97
N ILE A 192 -21.08 -10.96 2.99
CA ILE A 192 -20.07 -10.47 2.04
C ILE A 192 -19.19 -9.45 2.78
N ASN A 193 -17.88 -9.69 2.76
CA ASN A 193 -16.92 -8.86 3.48
C ASN A 193 -16.53 -7.66 2.62
N VAL A 194 -16.98 -6.47 3.01
CA VAL A 194 -16.72 -5.23 2.27
C VAL A 194 -15.74 -4.39 3.05
N LEU A 195 -14.56 -4.21 2.48
CA LEU A 195 -13.57 -3.28 3.01
C LEU A 195 -13.65 -1.94 2.28
N VAL A 196 -13.64 -0.86 3.05
CA VAL A 196 -13.64 0.51 2.55
C VAL A 196 -12.35 1.20 3.00
N HIS A 197 -11.44 1.52 2.07
CA HIS A 197 -10.19 2.21 2.36
C HIS A 197 -10.25 3.69 1.95
N ILE A 198 -10.22 4.55 2.96
CA ILE A 198 -10.36 6.00 2.81
C ILE A 198 -9.06 6.69 3.21
N ARG A 199 -8.37 7.37 2.29
CA ARG A 199 -7.12 8.12 2.62
C ARG A 199 -7.37 9.58 3.00
N CYS A 200 -8.45 9.86 3.75
CA CYS A 200 -8.80 11.23 4.14
C CYS A 200 -7.79 11.87 5.11
N GLY A 201 -6.99 11.06 5.81
CA GLY A 201 -5.92 11.56 6.65
C GLY A 201 -4.68 11.87 5.83
N ASP A 202 -4.15 10.91 5.07
CA ASP A 202 -2.92 11.09 4.28
C ASP A 202 -3.11 12.05 3.09
N ARG A 203 -4.34 12.26 2.61
CA ARG A 203 -4.70 13.21 1.56
C ARG A 203 -5.88 14.06 2.01
N ALA A 204 -5.59 15.25 2.52
CA ALA A 204 -6.61 16.16 3.05
C ALA A 204 -6.67 17.44 2.22
N TRP A 205 -7.89 17.94 2.04
CA TRP A 205 -8.15 19.26 1.47
C TRP A 205 -8.86 20.10 2.52
N LEU A 206 -8.12 21.00 3.17
CA LEU A 206 -8.65 21.86 4.24
C LEU A 206 -9.02 23.21 3.66
N GLU A 207 -10.31 23.44 3.45
CA GLU A 207 -10.81 24.72 2.98
C GLU A 207 -10.78 25.77 4.09
N LEU A 208 -10.17 26.92 3.80
CA LEU A 208 -10.18 28.12 4.62
C LEU A 208 -10.92 29.24 3.86
N LYS A 209 -11.18 30.38 4.51
CA LYS A 209 -11.94 31.49 3.92
C LYS A 209 -11.42 31.95 2.55
N LYS A 210 -10.11 32.21 2.45
CA LYS A 210 -9.44 32.73 1.24
C LYS A 210 -8.44 31.75 0.62
N LYS A 211 -8.17 30.63 1.29
CA LYS A 211 -7.09 29.70 0.93
C LYS A 211 -7.54 28.26 1.11
N SER A 212 -6.82 27.32 0.52
CA SER A 212 -6.95 25.90 0.80
C SER A 212 -5.59 25.32 1.16
N ILE A 213 -5.56 24.48 2.19
CA ILE A 213 -4.38 23.68 2.52
C ILE A 213 -4.59 22.29 1.93
N LEU A 214 -3.77 21.96 0.94
CA LEU A 214 -3.69 20.61 0.40
C LEU A 214 -2.61 19.87 1.18
N VAL A 215 -2.93 18.70 1.69
CA VAL A 215 -1.98 17.85 2.43
C VAL A 215 -1.81 16.54 1.68
N HIS A 216 -0.57 16.09 1.52
CA HIS A 216 -0.22 14.76 1.04
C HIS A 216 0.96 14.23 1.85
N ALA A 217 0.70 13.25 2.71
CA ALA A 217 1.66 12.71 3.68
C ALA A 217 2.34 13.81 4.52
N ASP A 218 3.60 14.11 4.26
CA ASP A 218 4.42 15.12 4.96
C ASP A 218 4.55 16.45 4.18
N GLN A 219 3.94 16.53 3.01
CA GLN A 219 3.91 17.70 2.15
C GLN A 219 2.61 18.47 2.32
N PHE A 220 2.71 19.80 2.22
CA PHE A 220 1.54 20.67 2.13
C PHE A 220 1.74 21.73 1.05
N LEU A 221 0.62 22.13 0.44
CA LEU A 221 0.55 23.23 -0.51
C LEU A 221 -0.57 24.17 -0.07
N LEU A 222 -0.25 25.46 0.01
CA LEU A 222 -1.22 26.51 0.29
C LEU A 222 -1.59 27.16 -1.03
N LEU A 223 -2.85 27.05 -1.43
CA LEU A 223 -3.39 27.68 -2.63
C LEU A 223 -4.36 28.78 -2.23
N ASP A 224 -4.41 29.85 -3.01
CA ASP A 224 -5.52 30.80 -2.89
C ASP A 224 -6.81 30.12 -3.36
N ARG A 225 -7.95 30.54 -2.81
CA ARG A 225 -9.24 29.86 -3.06
C ARG A 225 -9.66 29.90 -4.52
N ARG A 226 -9.28 30.95 -5.25
CA ARG A 226 -9.52 31.05 -6.70
C ARG A 226 -8.74 29.99 -7.46
N GLU A 227 -7.47 29.77 -7.10
CA GLU A 227 -6.60 28.74 -7.69
C GLU A 227 -7.12 27.35 -7.34
N ALA A 228 -7.47 27.12 -6.07
CA ALA A 228 -8.00 25.87 -5.54
C ALA A 228 -9.33 25.43 -6.20
N ASN A 229 -10.15 26.39 -6.63
CA ASN A 229 -11.44 26.16 -7.29
C ASN A 229 -11.35 26.15 -8.82
N SER A 230 -10.19 26.50 -9.39
CA SER A 230 -9.97 26.42 -10.83
C SER A 230 -10.05 24.96 -11.31
N SER A 231 -10.59 24.74 -12.51
CA SER A 231 -10.48 23.45 -13.21
C SER A 231 -9.01 23.02 -13.36
N ASP A 232 -8.12 24.01 -13.53
CA ASP A 232 -6.69 23.83 -13.78
C ASP A 232 -5.84 24.03 -12.53
N TRP A 233 -6.39 23.81 -11.33
CA TRP A 233 -5.68 23.98 -10.05
C TRP A 233 -4.32 23.25 -10.00
N ARG A 234 -4.15 22.18 -10.80
CA ARG A 234 -2.89 21.44 -10.93
C ARG A 234 -1.73 22.28 -11.49
N THR A 235 -2.01 23.31 -12.30
CA THR A 235 -0.99 24.21 -12.86
C THR A 235 -0.29 25.04 -11.79
N TYR A 236 -0.91 25.20 -10.61
CA TYR A 236 -0.35 25.90 -9.45
C TYR A 236 0.46 24.98 -8.53
N ILE A 237 0.58 23.69 -8.87
CA ILE A 237 1.43 22.75 -8.12
C ILE A 237 2.86 22.88 -8.65
N PRO A 238 3.86 23.14 -7.77
CA PRO A 238 5.26 23.11 -8.16
C PRO A 238 5.64 21.80 -8.86
N GLU A 239 6.36 21.86 -9.98
CA GLU A 239 6.73 20.70 -10.80
C GLU A 239 7.40 19.58 -9.99
N ARG A 240 8.22 19.96 -9.00
CA ARG A 240 8.85 19.00 -8.06
C ARG A 240 7.85 18.10 -7.32
N LEU A 241 6.66 18.61 -7.00
CA LEU A 241 5.60 17.85 -6.32
C LEU A 241 4.77 17.03 -7.30
N ILE A 242 4.70 17.45 -8.57
CA ILE A 242 4.07 16.67 -9.64
C ILE A 242 4.91 15.43 -9.95
N LYS A 243 6.24 15.59 -10.06
CA LYS A 243 7.19 14.49 -10.32
C LYS A 243 7.15 13.40 -9.25
N THR A 244 6.86 13.76 -8.00
CA THR A 244 6.72 12.79 -6.89
C THR A 244 5.33 12.14 -6.83
N GLY A 245 4.41 12.47 -7.74
CA GLY A 245 3.03 11.97 -7.72
C GLY A 245 2.18 12.52 -6.56
N CYS A 246 2.65 13.59 -5.90
CA CYS A 246 1.87 14.31 -4.91
C CYS A 246 0.77 15.14 -5.59
N PHE A 247 -0.36 15.31 -4.91
CA PHE A 247 -1.46 16.17 -5.38
C PHE A 247 -2.01 15.82 -6.79
N THR A 248 -1.99 14.54 -7.17
CA THR A 248 -2.50 14.06 -8.46
C THR A 248 -4.02 14.17 -8.62
N GLY A 249 -4.78 14.36 -7.54
CA GLY A 249 -6.23 14.53 -7.57
C GLY A 249 -6.79 15.07 -6.27
N LYS A 250 -8.03 15.56 -6.30
CA LYS A 250 -8.76 15.92 -5.08
C LYS A 250 -9.06 14.63 -4.28
N PRO A 251 -8.99 14.67 -2.94
CA PRO A 251 -9.41 13.53 -2.12
C PRO A 251 -10.88 13.21 -2.36
N VAL A 252 -11.22 11.91 -2.45
CA VAL A 252 -12.63 11.49 -2.49
C VAL A 252 -13.28 11.84 -1.16
N GLU A 253 -14.42 12.50 -1.22
CA GLU A 253 -15.16 12.88 -0.02
C GLU A 253 -15.86 11.66 0.60
N VAL A 254 -15.98 11.64 1.93
CA VAL A 254 -16.69 10.59 2.68
C VAL A 254 -18.14 10.43 2.22
N LYS A 255 -18.78 11.51 1.75
CA LYS A 255 -20.15 11.47 1.22
C LYS A 255 -20.27 10.60 -0.04
N THR A 256 -19.26 10.60 -0.89
CA THR A 256 -19.20 9.78 -2.10
C THR A 256 -19.11 8.31 -1.74
N VAL A 257 -18.27 7.98 -0.75
CA VAL A 257 -18.19 6.62 -0.22
C VAL A 257 -19.52 6.19 0.40
N LYS A 258 -20.16 7.07 1.17
CA LYS A 258 -21.48 6.79 1.75
C LYS A 258 -22.51 6.47 0.66
N LEU A 259 -22.55 7.23 -0.44
CA LEU A 259 -23.44 6.97 -1.57
C LEU A 259 -23.27 5.56 -2.12
N ILE A 260 -22.03 5.10 -2.32
CA ILE A 260 -21.75 3.73 -2.81
C ILE A 260 -22.32 2.69 -1.83
N LEU A 261 -22.07 2.86 -0.53
CA LEU A 261 -22.54 1.93 0.49
C LEU A 261 -24.07 1.92 0.60
N ASP A 262 -24.71 3.09 0.54
CA ASP A 262 -26.17 3.21 0.54
C ASP A 262 -26.76 2.44 -0.65
N ARG A 263 -26.20 2.62 -1.86
CA ARG A 263 -26.66 1.92 -3.07
C ARG A 263 -26.49 0.40 -2.98
N MET A 264 -25.39 -0.08 -2.39
CA MET A 264 -25.22 -1.52 -2.12
C MET A 264 -26.31 -2.05 -1.18
N VAL A 265 -26.59 -1.33 -0.09
CA VAL A 265 -27.61 -1.71 0.89
C VAL A 265 -29.01 -1.66 0.29
N GLU A 266 -29.33 -0.64 -0.49
CA GLU A 266 -30.60 -0.51 -1.23
C GLU A 266 -30.84 -1.71 -2.16
N GLU A 267 -29.82 -2.11 -2.91
CA GLU A 267 -29.94 -3.17 -3.92
C GLU A 267 -29.96 -4.59 -3.31
N TYR A 268 -29.14 -4.84 -2.30
CA TYR A 268 -28.88 -6.21 -1.82
C TYR A 268 -29.33 -6.49 -0.40
N GLY A 269 -29.80 -5.48 0.33
CA GLY A 269 -30.16 -5.55 1.73
C GLY A 269 -28.97 -5.40 2.67
N GLU A 270 -29.19 -4.75 3.81
CA GLU A 270 -28.18 -4.47 4.84
C GLU A 270 -27.54 -5.74 5.42
N ASP A 271 -28.35 -6.79 5.60
CA ASP A 271 -27.90 -8.05 6.19
C ASP A 271 -26.95 -8.84 5.28
N ALA A 272 -26.84 -8.49 4.00
CA ALA A 272 -25.93 -9.14 3.08
C ALA A 272 -24.45 -8.80 3.33
N PHE A 273 -24.16 -7.72 4.06
CA PHE A 273 -22.82 -7.15 4.15
C PHE A 273 -22.28 -7.06 5.57
N SER A 274 -20.97 -7.28 5.68
CA SER A 274 -20.16 -6.88 6.83
C SER A 274 -19.14 -5.85 6.36
N PHE A 275 -19.23 -4.63 6.89
CA PHE A 275 -18.40 -3.51 6.45
C PHE A 275 -17.22 -3.30 7.41
N THR A 276 -16.02 -3.12 6.88
CA THR A 276 -14.89 -2.60 7.64
C THR A 276 -14.34 -1.37 6.94
N VAL A 277 -14.39 -0.22 7.63
CA VAL A 277 -13.85 1.04 7.13
C VAL A 277 -12.47 1.26 7.73
N ILE A 278 -11.46 1.41 6.89
CA ILE A 278 -10.10 1.78 7.29
C ILE A 278 -9.83 3.19 6.81
N SER A 279 -9.30 4.02 7.69
CA SER A 279 -8.75 5.30 7.29
C SER A 279 -7.40 5.58 7.91
N ASP A 280 -6.40 5.85 7.07
CA ASP A 280 -5.01 6.05 7.45
C ASP A 280 -4.60 7.53 7.45
N GLY A 281 -3.42 7.82 8.01
CA GLY A 281 -2.75 9.11 7.85
C GLY A 281 -3.25 10.30 8.69
N TYR A 282 -4.33 10.14 9.45
CA TYR A 282 -4.94 11.23 10.22
C TYR A 282 -3.97 11.91 11.18
N GLN A 283 -3.33 11.14 12.07
CA GLN A 283 -2.42 11.74 13.05
C GLN A 283 -1.22 12.39 12.36
N ARG A 284 -0.72 11.79 11.27
CA ARG A 284 0.41 12.32 10.49
C ARG A 284 0.07 13.71 9.96
N THR A 285 -1.06 13.82 9.25
CA THR A 285 -1.54 15.10 8.70
C THR A 285 -1.81 16.13 9.78
N ILE A 286 -2.41 15.72 10.90
CA ILE A 286 -2.63 16.62 12.04
C ILE A 286 -1.30 17.15 12.58
N LYS A 287 -0.35 16.24 12.85
CA LYS A 287 1.00 16.60 13.32
C LYS A 287 1.70 17.53 12.32
N GLU A 288 1.64 17.24 11.03
CA GLU A 288 2.31 18.01 10.00
C GLU A 288 1.69 19.38 9.76
N VAL A 289 0.36 19.51 9.79
CA VAL A 289 -0.32 20.81 9.74
C VAL A 289 0.04 21.64 10.98
N ILE A 290 -0.02 21.06 12.19
CA ILE A 290 0.37 21.76 13.42
C ILE A 290 1.83 22.19 13.36
N ARG A 291 2.75 21.28 12.97
CA ARG A 291 4.17 21.57 12.81
C ARG A 291 4.38 22.68 11.79
N GLY A 292 3.73 22.62 10.62
CA GLY A 292 3.80 23.65 9.60
C GLY A 292 3.36 25.02 10.11
N ILE A 293 2.32 25.08 10.94
CA ILE A 293 1.86 26.32 11.60
C ILE A 293 2.89 26.82 12.61
N LEU A 294 3.40 25.95 13.49
CA LEU A 294 4.35 26.33 14.54
C LEU A 294 5.70 26.76 13.98
N THR A 295 6.19 26.11 12.92
CA THR A 295 7.46 26.46 12.27
C THR A 295 7.32 27.62 11.27
N GLY A 296 6.14 28.23 11.14
CA GLY A 296 5.89 29.33 10.21
C GLY A 296 5.94 28.96 8.71
N ARG A 297 5.98 27.67 8.37
CA ARG A 297 5.91 27.19 6.98
C ARG A 297 4.50 27.35 6.40
N LEU A 298 3.48 27.18 7.25
CA LEU A 298 2.09 27.54 6.96
C LEU A 298 1.80 28.92 7.58
N ARG A 299 2.01 29.97 6.80
CA ARG A 299 1.74 31.36 7.20
C ARG A 299 0.23 31.64 7.18
N LEU A 300 -0.42 31.28 8.27
CA LEU A 300 -1.85 31.47 8.50
C LEU A 300 -2.09 32.56 9.54
N SER A 301 -3.10 33.40 9.31
CA SER A 301 -3.66 34.30 10.32
C SER A 301 -4.29 33.50 11.47
N TRP A 302 -4.52 34.15 12.62
CA TRP A 302 -5.17 33.51 13.77
C TRP A 302 -6.54 32.89 13.40
N ALA A 303 -7.35 33.62 12.62
CA ALA A 303 -8.65 33.14 12.15
C ALA A 303 -8.54 31.92 11.21
N GLU A 304 -7.49 31.85 10.38
CA GLU A 304 -7.22 30.71 9.51
C GLU A 304 -6.72 29.49 10.30
N LYS A 305 -5.91 29.69 11.35
CA LYS A 305 -5.48 28.60 12.25
C LYS A 305 -6.68 27.94 12.94
N ILE A 306 -7.63 28.73 13.44
CA ILE A 306 -8.88 28.22 14.02
C ILE A 306 -9.70 27.43 12.98
N GLN A 307 -9.77 27.92 11.74
CA GLN A 307 -10.48 27.21 10.66
C GLN A 307 -9.81 25.88 10.30
N ALA A 308 -8.47 25.85 10.20
CA ALA A 308 -7.73 24.62 9.93
C ALA A 308 -7.99 23.56 11.01
N ALA A 309 -7.99 23.95 12.29
CA ALA A 309 -8.32 23.06 13.40
C ALA A 309 -9.78 22.53 13.30
N LYS A 310 -10.75 23.40 12.98
CA LYS A 310 -12.14 22.98 12.75
C LYS A 310 -12.28 22.02 11.56
N ALA A 311 -11.58 22.29 10.46
CA ALA A 311 -11.59 21.43 9.27
C ALA A 311 -11.07 20.02 9.57
N ILE A 312 -9.97 19.93 10.32
CA ILE A 312 -9.41 18.65 10.81
C ILE A 312 -10.43 17.88 11.66
N ILE A 313 -11.09 18.54 12.62
CA ILE A 313 -12.11 17.92 13.46
C ILE A 313 -13.28 17.41 12.60
N ASN A 314 -13.69 18.20 11.60
CA ASN A 314 -14.79 17.84 10.71
C ASN A 314 -14.43 16.65 9.80
N LEU A 315 -13.19 16.50 9.36
CA LEU A 315 -12.73 15.32 8.62
C LEU A 315 -12.92 14.04 9.45
N GLN A 316 -12.51 14.06 10.71
CA GLN A 316 -12.67 12.91 11.60
C GLN A 316 -14.16 12.64 11.91
N ARG A 317 -14.95 13.69 12.19
CA ARG A 317 -16.40 13.55 12.41
C ARG A 317 -17.12 12.96 11.21
N SER A 318 -16.69 13.28 9.99
CA SER A 318 -17.31 12.76 8.77
C SER A 318 -17.11 11.26 8.65
N LEU A 319 -15.90 10.75 8.95
CA LEU A 319 -15.65 9.30 9.04
C LEU A 319 -16.48 8.62 10.12
N MET A 320 -16.60 9.25 11.30
CA MET A 320 -17.38 8.69 12.40
C MET A 320 -18.86 8.50 12.06
N LYS A 321 -19.38 9.18 11.02
CA LYS A 321 -20.74 8.92 10.52
C LYS A 321 -20.86 7.55 9.85
N LEU A 322 -19.79 7.04 9.24
CA LEU A 322 -19.80 5.69 8.63
C LEU A 322 -19.94 4.59 9.68
N ARG A 323 -19.45 4.81 10.91
CA ARG A 323 -19.66 3.86 12.03
C ARG A 323 -21.14 3.64 12.38
N ARG A 324 -22.02 4.55 11.97
CA ARG A 324 -23.47 4.43 12.21
C ARG A 324 -24.15 3.49 11.23
N LEU A 325 -23.46 3.10 10.15
CA LEU A 325 -23.96 2.05 9.27
C LEU A 325 -23.95 0.73 10.05
N PRO A 326 -24.98 -0.10 9.91
CA PRO A 326 -25.01 -1.39 10.58
C PRO A 326 -23.90 -2.32 10.07
N ASN A 327 -23.58 -3.34 10.87
CA ASN A 327 -22.52 -4.30 10.58
C ASN A 327 -21.16 -3.65 10.22
N THR A 328 -20.89 -2.44 10.75
CA THR A 328 -19.72 -1.66 10.36
C THR A 328 -18.68 -1.56 11.48
N SER A 329 -17.49 -2.06 11.20
CA SER A 329 -16.28 -1.85 11.98
C SER A 329 -15.50 -0.64 11.42
N LEU A 330 -14.86 0.15 12.30
CA LEU A 330 -14.10 1.34 11.90
C LEU A 330 -12.72 1.33 12.54
N ILE A 331 -11.67 1.35 11.71
CA ILE A 331 -10.27 1.50 12.11
C ILE A 331 -9.79 2.88 11.63
N ILE A 332 -9.41 3.74 12.57
CA ILE A 332 -8.84 5.06 12.27
C ILE A 332 -7.38 5.11 12.73
N GLY A 333 -6.49 5.38 11.79
CA GLY A 333 -5.05 5.54 12.02
C GLY A 333 -4.30 4.23 12.22
N GLU A 334 -2.99 4.30 11.96
CA GLU A 334 -2.02 3.21 12.14
C GLU A 334 -1.14 3.47 13.40
N ASN A 335 -1.68 4.19 14.39
CA ASN A 335 -0.95 4.60 15.59
C ASN A 335 -0.73 3.49 16.64
N SER A 336 -1.31 2.31 16.42
CA SER A 336 -1.09 1.14 17.25
C SER A 336 -0.73 -0.06 16.39
N LYS A 337 0.00 -1.02 16.97
CA LYS A 337 0.35 -2.28 16.30
C LYS A 337 -0.92 -3.06 15.97
N GLU A 338 -1.90 -2.98 16.86
CA GLU A 338 -3.20 -3.63 16.77
C GLU A 338 -3.99 -3.10 15.57
N ASN A 339 -4.10 -1.78 15.39
CA ASN A 339 -4.81 -1.20 14.25
C ASN A 339 -4.14 -1.55 12.92
N PHE A 340 -2.80 -1.58 12.89
CA PHE A 340 -2.06 -1.99 11.69
C PHE A 340 -2.35 -3.45 11.34
N VAL A 341 -2.22 -4.37 12.30
CA VAL A 341 -2.48 -5.80 12.12
C VAL A 341 -3.93 -6.04 11.68
N GLN A 342 -4.90 -5.38 12.34
CA GLN A 342 -6.31 -5.45 11.97
C GLN A 342 -6.58 -4.91 10.56
N SER A 343 -5.90 -3.83 10.15
CA SER A 343 -6.04 -3.25 8.80
C SER A 343 -5.53 -4.20 7.73
N VAL A 344 -4.35 -4.81 7.95
CA VAL A 344 -3.79 -5.84 7.07
C VAL A 344 -4.69 -7.07 7.01
N HIS A 345 -5.24 -7.49 8.14
CA HIS A 345 -6.13 -8.64 8.22
C HIS A 345 -7.46 -8.41 7.50
N ALA A 346 -8.10 -7.26 7.71
CA ALA A 346 -9.30 -6.89 6.97
C ALA A 346 -9.04 -6.80 5.46
N MET A 347 -7.88 -6.31 5.03
CA MET A 347 -7.45 -6.39 3.61
C MET A 347 -7.37 -7.83 3.10
N ALA A 348 -6.78 -8.75 3.86
CA ALA A 348 -6.65 -10.15 3.45
C ALA A 348 -8.00 -10.89 3.38
N CYS A 349 -8.94 -10.56 4.27
CA CYS A 349 -10.25 -11.23 4.40
C CYS A 349 -11.37 -10.64 3.53
N ALA A 350 -11.20 -9.44 2.98
CA ALA A 350 -12.24 -8.78 2.20
C ALA A 350 -12.64 -9.57 0.95
N ASP A 351 -13.91 -9.49 0.55
CA ASP A 351 -14.43 -9.94 -0.75
C ASP A 351 -14.49 -8.80 -1.75
N VAL A 352 -14.84 -7.63 -1.23
CA VAL A 352 -14.97 -6.40 -1.97
C VAL A 352 -14.07 -5.34 -1.33
N ILE A 353 -13.35 -4.59 -2.17
CA ILE A 353 -12.58 -3.41 -1.73
C ILE A 353 -13.12 -2.19 -2.46
N ILE A 354 -13.58 -1.21 -1.69
CA ILE A 354 -13.87 0.14 -2.16
C ILE A 354 -12.71 1.01 -1.70
N LYS A 355 -11.91 1.53 -2.64
CA LYS A 355 -10.76 2.39 -2.32
C LYS A 355 -10.98 3.79 -2.82
N THR A 356 -10.49 4.76 -2.06
CA THR A 356 -10.49 6.17 -2.50
C THR A 356 -9.23 6.51 -3.27
N THR A 357 -8.05 6.13 -2.79
CA THR A 357 -6.78 6.32 -3.50
C THR A 357 -5.70 5.43 -2.88
N GLY A 358 -4.56 5.28 -3.56
CA GLY A 358 -3.32 4.79 -2.97
C GLY A 358 -3.10 3.27 -3.04
N GLY A 359 -1.86 2.88 -2.70
CA GLY A 359 -1.36 1.52 -2.88
C GLY A 359 -1.82 0.52 -1.83
N PHE A 360 -2.32 0.92 -0.65
CA PHE A 360 -2.58 -0.01 0.46
C PHE A 360 -3.50 -1.19 0.07
N SER A 361 -4.44 -0.98 -0.87
CA SER A 361 -5.25 -2.04 -1.49
C SER A 361 -4.45 -3.15 -2.21
N ASN A 362 -3.18 -2.92 -2.57
CA ASN A 362 -2.29 -3.93 -3.15
C ASN A 362 -1.97 -5.05 -2.16
N ILE A 363 -2.08 -4.81 -0.85
CA ILE A 363 -1.93 -5.86 0.17
C ILE A 363 -2.95 -6.97 -0.08
N HIS A 364 -4.19 -6.59 -0.41
CA HIS A 364 -5.23 -7.57 -0.74
C HIS A 364 -4.87 -8.41 -1.96
N ARG A 365 -4.25 -7.82 -3.00
CA ARG A 365 -3.77 -8.58 -4.19
C ARG A 365 -2.80 -9.69 -3.80
N LEU A 366 -2.00 -9.48 -2.76
CA LEU A 366 -0.93 -10.37 -2.32
C LEU A 366 -1.40 -11.39 -1.28
N LEU A 367 -2.26 -10.99 -0.35
CA LEU A 367 -2.67 -11.81 0.79
C LEU A 367 -3.99 -12.55 0.60
N LYS A 368 -4.79 -12.15 -0.38
CA LYS A 368 -6.00 -12.90 -0.74
C LYS A 368 -5.59 -14.20 -1.46
N LYS A 369 -6.35 -15.27 -1.23
CA LYS A 369 -6.11 -16.59 -1.86
C LYS A 369 -6.03 -16.40 -3.39
N PRO A 370 -4.99 -16.92 -4.07
CA PRO A 370 -4.73 -16.61 -5.48
C PRO A 370 -5.93 -16.75 -6.42
N ASP A 371 -6.76 -17.79 -6.22
CA ASP A 371 -7.92 -18.10 -7.08
C ASP A 371 -9.26 -17.60 -6.54
N SER A 372 -9.26 -16.85 -5.42
CA SER A 372 -10.51 -16.34 -4.86
C SER A 372 -11.00 -15.11 -5.62
N ARG A 373 -12.32 -15.04 -5.86
CA ARG A 373 -12.94 -13.88 -6.49
C ARG A 373 -12.73 -12.64 -5.62
N LYS A 374 -12.48 -11.52 -6.30
CA LYS A 374 -12.31 -10.22 -5.68
C LYS A 374 -12.96 -9.16 -6.56
N VAL A 375 -13.63 -8.20 -5.93
CA VAL A 375 -14.15 -7.02 -6.59
C VAL A 375 -13.45 -5.82 -6.00
N CYS A 376 -12.85 -4.98 -6.84
CA CYS A 376 -12.19 -3.76 -6.41
C CYS A 376 -12.83 -2.59 -7.15
N PHE A 377 -13.27 -1.59 -6.41
CA PHE A 377 -13.92 -0.39 -6.92
C PHE A 377 -13.12 0.84 -6.51
N ASP A 378 -12.76 1.67 -7.48
CA ASP A 378 -12.06 2.93 -7.24
C ASP A 378 -13.07 4.08 -7.19
N ALA A 379 -13.31 4.59 -5.98
CA ALA A 379 -14.27 5.66 -5.75
C ALA A 379 -13.87 7.01 -6.37
N THR A 380 -12.68 7.14 -6.97
CA THR A 380 -12.31 8.32 -7.77
C THR A 380 -12.94 8.36 -9.14
N GLN A 381 -13.38 7.22 -9.66
CA GLN A 381 -13.89 7.11 -11.03
C GLN A 381 -15.43 7.22 -11.10
N ILE A 382 -16.09 7.27 -9.94
CA ILE A 382 -17.54 7.14 -9.82
C ILE A 382 -18.35 8.04 -10.78
N ASP A 383 -18.95 7.37 -11.75
CA ASP A 383 -20.15 7.81 -12.45
C ASP A 383 -21.26 6.75 -12.29
N GLU A 384 -22.46 7.06 -12.79
CA GLU A 384 -23.62 6.18 -12.65
C GLU A 384 -23.42 4.84 -13.37
N GLN A 385 -22.74 4.84 -14.51
CA GLN A 385 -22.49 3.63 -15.31
C GLN A 385 -21.50 2.71 -14.59
N GLU A 386 -20.38 3.25 -14.11
CA GLU A 386 -19.39 2.49 -13.34
C GLU A 386 -19.97 1.93 -12.05
N LEU A 387 -20.82 2.69 -11.36
CA LEU A 387 -21.50 2.22 -10.16
C LEU A 387 -22.45 1.08 -10.45
N ASN A 388 -23.25 1.17 -11.53
CA ASN A 388 -24.15 0.09 -11.94
C ASN A 388 -23.36 -1.18 -12.32
N ASN A 389 -22.28 -1.03 -13.10
CA ASN A 389 -21.38 -2.16 -13.42
C ASN A 389 -20.78 -2.79 -12.16
N PHE A 390 -20.41 -1.98 -11.16
CA PHE A 390 -19.91 -2.48 -9.88
C PHE A 390 -20.96 -3.29 -9.13
N LEU A 391 -22.20 -2.80 -9.07
CA LEU A 391 -23.32 -3.51 -8.45
C LEU A 391 -23.60 -4.83 -9.17
N GLU A 392 -23.67 -4.86 -10.50
CA GLU A 392 -23.85 -6.10 -11.26
C GLU A 392 -22.76 -7.16 -10.95
N ASN A 393 -21.49 -6.73 -10.88
CA ASN A 393 -20.38 -7.60 -10.51
C ASN A 393 -20.48 -8.13 -9.06
N LEU A 394 -21.02 -7.31 -8.15
CA LEU A 394 -21.28 -7.70 -6.76
C LEU A 394 -22.35 -8.81 -6.68
N GLY A 395 -23.39 -8.75 -7.53
CA GLY A 395 -24.41 -9.79 -7.64
C GLY A 395 -23.84 -11.19 -7.91
N CYS A 396 -22.73 -11.28 -8.66
CA CYS A 396 -22.05 -12.53 -8.98
C CYS A 396 -21.31 -13.17 -7.78
N LEU A 397 -21.13 -12.46 -6.67
CA LEU A 397 -20.52 -12.98 -5.45
C LEU A 397 -21.53 -13.75 -4.58
N LYS A 398 -22.81 -13.34 -4.54
CA LYS A 398 -23.85 -13.98 -3.70
C LYS A 398 -24.09 -15.46 -4.04
N THR A 399 -23.86 -15.86 -5.29
CA THR A 399 -24.11 -17.24 -5.76
C THR A 399 -23.06 -18.26 -5.30
N VAL A 400 -21.97 -17.84 -4.65
CA VAL A 400 -20.87 -18.73 -4.25
C VAL A 400 -20.88 -18.90 -2.73
N ASN A 401 -21.39 -20.04 -2.25
CA ASN A 401 -21.43 -20.42 -0.83
C ASN A 401 -20.09 -20.17 -0.11
N HIS A 402 -20.10 -19.36 0.95
CA HIS A 402 -18.96 -19.00 1.82
C HIS A 402 -18.45 -20.18 2.68
N LYS A 403 -17.97 -21.27 2.06
CA LYS A 403 -17.29 -22.39 2.76
C LYS A 403 -15.75 -22.30 2.73
N ALA A 404 -15.17 -21.20 2.26
CA ALA A 404 -13.75 -21.17 1.87
C ALA A 404 -12.75 -20.66 2.94
N TYR A 405 -13.20 -20.30 4.14
CA TYR A 405 -12.35 -19.64 5.16
C TYR A 405 -12.21 -20.39 6.50
N SER A 406 -12.59 -21.66 6.56
CA SER A 406 -12.34 -22.56 7.70
C SER A 406 -11.04 -23.33 7.55
#